data_AF-A0A2D6X7T6-F1
#
_entry.id   AF-A0A2D6X7T6-F1
#
_cell.length_a   1.000
_cell.length_b   1.000
_cell.length_c   1.000
_cell.angle_alpha   90.00
_cell.angle_beta   90.00
_cell.angle_gamma   90.00
#
_symmetry.space_group_name_H-M   'P 1'
#
loop_
_entity.id
_entity.type
_entity.pdbx_description
1 polymer ?
#
loop_
_entity_poly.entity_id
_entity_poly.type
_entity_poly.pdbx_seq_one_letter_code
_entity_poly.pdbx_strand_id
1 'polypeptide(L)'
;MNKWKFDKAEPKQPFNLEIETIRRRKLDHDNLYGSMKSLIDALCNELFIWDDDTIHLTSLKVNQKTCKEVGEREEYTLVRRTG
;
A
#
# COMPACT_ATOMS: atom_id res chain seq x y z
N MET A 1 3.99 -20.54 1.30
CA MET A 1 4.65 -19.23 1.18
C MET A 1 4.26 -18.65 -0.17
N ASN A 2 3.38 -17.65 -0.20
CA ASN A 2 2.95 -17.03 -1.46
C ASN A 2 4.14 -16.26 -2.04
N LYS A 3 4.64 -16.67 -3.21
CA LYS A 3 5.67 -15.93 -3.95
C LYS A 3 4.98 -14.80 -4.72
N TRP A 4 4.90 -13.64 -4.12
CA TRP A 4 4.58 -12.41 -4.84
C TRP A 4 5.71 -12.14 -5.85
N LYS A 5 5.35 -11.81 -7.09
CA LYS A 5 6.31 -11.48 -8.14
C LYS A 5 6.32 -9.96 -8.32
N PHE A 6 7.31 -9.31 -7.73
CA PHE A 6 7.60 -7.90 -7.95
C PHE A 6 9.12 -7.71 -7.98
N ASP A 7 9.58 -6.66 -8.65
CA ASP A 7 10.98 -6.27 -8.63
C ASP A 7 11.31 -5.69 -7.26
N LYS A 8 12.38 -6.16 -6.63
CA LYS A 8 12.81 -5.62 -5.34
C LYS A 8 13.37 -4.21 -5.50
N ALA A 9 13.19 -3.38 -4.48
CA ALA A 9 13.83 -2.07 -4.38
C ALA A 9 15.36 -2.23 -4.30
N GLU A 10 16.08 -1.40 -5.03
CA GLU A 10 17.52 -1.23 -4.83
C GLU A 10 17.80 -0.35 -3.59
N PRO A 11 19.00 -0.47 -2.99
CA PRO A 11 19.39 0.38 -1.88
C PRO A 11 19.23 1.87 -2.18
N LYS A 12 18.51 2.58 -1.31
CA LYS A 12 18.26 4.02 -1.39
C LYS A 12 17.42 4.49 -2.58
N GLN A 13 16.74 3.57 -3.27
CA GLN A 13 15.88 3.95 -4.40
C GLN A 13 14.60 4.65 -3.88
N PRO A 14 14.27 5.85 -4.37
CA PRO A 14 13.04 6.54 -4.00
C PRO A 14 11.83 6.01 -4.77
N PHE A 15 10.68 5.94 -4.10
CA PHE A 15 9.40 5.52 -4.67
C PHE A 15 8.26 6.43 -4.22
N ASN A 16 7.22 6.47 -5.04
CA ASN A 16 5.89 6.92 -4.66
C ASN A 16 5.00 5.69 -4.47
N LEU A 17 4.24 5.65 -3.39
CA LEU A 17 3.34 4.56 -3.04
C LEU A 17 1.88 5.01 -3.13
N GLU A 18 1.07 4.23 -3.84
CA GLU A 18 -0.38 4.35 -3.85
C GLU A 18 -1.00 3.07 -3.30
N ILE A 19 -1.79 3.22 -2.24
CA ILE A 19 -2.54 2.15 -1.60
C ILE A 19 -4.02 2.42 -1.80
N GLU A 20 -4.70 1.51 -2.49
CA GLU A 20 -6.14 1.56 -2.72
C GLU A 20 -6.81 0.37 -2.02
N THR A 21 -7.66 0.65 -1.04
CA THR A 21 -8.41 -0.39 -0.32
C THR A 21 -9.84 -0.46 -0.85
N ILE A 22 -10.27 -1.64 -1.29
CA ILE A 22 -11.62 -1.93 -1.72
C ILE A 22 -12.31 -2.73 -0.61
N ARG A 23 -13.37 -2.17 -0.03
CA ARG A 23 -14.05 -2.76 1.15
C ARG A 23 -15.56 -2.72 1.04
N ARG A 24 -16.30 -3.53 1.78
CA ARG A 24 -17.77 -3.41 1.82
C ARG A 24 -18.23 -2.20 2.61
N ARG A 25 -17.47 -1.82 3.64
CA ARG A 25 -17.70 -0.63 4.46
C ARG A 25 -16.41 0.16 4.60
N LYS A 26 -16.51 1.48 4.44
CA LYS A 26 -15.38 2.40 4.67
C LYS A 26 -14.96 2.36 6.13
N LEU A 27 -13.66 2.35 6.37
CA LEU A 27 -13.12 2.54 7.71
C LEU A 27 -13.15 4.04 8.05
N ASP A 28 -13.29 4.34 9.33
CA ASP A 28 -12.87 5.64 9.84
C ASP A 28 -11.36 5.85 9.64
N HIS A 29 -10.96 7.11 9.70
CA HIS A 29 -9.61 7.54 9.38
C HIS A 29 -8.55 6.87 10.26
N ASP A 30 -8.79 6.76 11.57
CA ASP A 30 -7.82 6.21 12.51
C ASP A 30 -7.61 4.71 12.30
N ASN A 31 -8.69 3.97 12.08
CA ASN A 31 -8.60 2.55 11.73
C ASN A 31 -7.93 2.33 10.37
N LEU A 32 -8.19 3.20 9.39
CA LEU A 32 -7.54 3.11 8.08
C LEU A 32 -6.03 3.29 8.23
N TYR A 33 -5.57 4.42 8.77
CA TYR A 33 -4.14 4.70 8.91
C TYR A 33 -3.45 3.76 9.90
N GLY A 34 -4.13 3.36 10.97
CA GLY A 34 -3.63 2.34 11.89
C GLY A 34 -3.35 1.01 11.19
N SER A 35 -4.22 0.59 10.26
CA SER A 35 -3.99 -0.61 9.46
C SER A 35 -2.88 -0.45 8.40
N MET A 36 -2.65 0.77 7.91
CA MET A 36 -1.60 1.03 6.91
C MET A 36 -0.19 0.92 7.48
N LYS A 37 0.02 1.23 8.77
CA LYS A 37 1.34 1.16 9.40
C LYS A 37 1.99 -0.22 9.23
N SER A 38 1.29 -1.27 9.67
CA SER A 38 1.79 -2.64 9.56
C SER A 38 1.97 -3.10 8.11
N LEU A 39 1.19 -2.54 7.17
CA LEU A 39 1.34 -2.82 5.75
C LEU A 39 2.64 -2.21 5.22
N ILE A 40 2.90 -0.93 5.51
CA ILE A 40 4.13 -0.24 5.09
C ILE A 40 5.37 -0.94 5.66
N ASP A 41 5.34 -1.29 6.95
CA ASP A 41 6.41 -2.07 7.59
C ASP A 41 6.70 -3.38 6.83
N ALA A 42 5.65 -4.09 6.41
CA ALA A 42 5.80 -5.31 5.61
C ALA A 42 6.36 -5.04 4.21
N LEU A 43 5.98 -3.93 3.57
CA LEU A 43 6.51 -3.54 2.25
C LEU A 43 8.01 -3.20 2.32
N CYS A 44 8.48 -2.56 3.39
CA CYS A 44 9.92 -2.35 3.63
C CYS A 44 10.64 -3.68 3.86
N ASN A 45 10.11 -4.54 4.72
CA ASN A 45 10.72 -5.84 5.06
C ASN A 45 10.85 -6.78 3.84
N GLU A 46 9.88 -6.75 2.93
CA GLU A 46 9.91 -7.55 1.70
C GLU A 46 10.67 -6.87 0.55
N LEU A 47 11.29 -5.71 0.80
CA LEU A 47 11.99 -4.88 -0.19
C LEU A 47 11.08 -4.48 -1.36
N PHE A 48 9.79 -4.29 -1.12
CA PHE A 48 8.88 -3.69 -2.09
C PHE A 48 9.09 -2.17 -2.15
N ILE A 49 9.48 -1.54 -1.05
CA ILE A 49 10.09 -0.21 -1.01
C ILE A 49 11.37 -0.31 -0.17
N TRP A 50 12.29 0.65 -0.33
CA TRP A 50 13.54 0.62 0.43
C TRP A 50 13.33 1.02 1.90
N ASP A 51 12.65 2.15 2.11
CA ASP A 51 12.35 2.72 3.43
C ASP A 51 11.07 3.57 3.35
N ASP A 52 10.45 3.86 4.49
CA ASP A 52 9.24 4.70 4.60
C ASP A 52 9.53 6.15 5.01
N ASP A 53 10.81 6.50 5.15
CA ASP A 53 11.25 7.88 5.39
C ASP A 53 10.90 8.83 4.23
N THR A 54 11.00 10.14 4.47
CA THR A 54 10.63 11.16 3.48
C THR A 54 11.59 11.27 2.29
N ILE A 55 12.75 10.60 2.33
CA ILE A 55 13.75 10.60 1.26
C ILE A 55 13.44 9.47 0.27
N HIS A 56 13.05 8.31 0.79
CA HIS A 56 12.81 7.10 0.01
C HIS A 56 11.33 6.89 -0.34
N LEU A 57 10.41 7.39 0.49
CA LEU A 57 8.98 7.43 0.20
C LEU A 57 8.52 8.88 -0.04
N THR A 58 8.72 9.35 -1.27
CA THR A 58 8.49 10.75 -1.64
C THR A 58 7.01 11.14 -1.68
N SER A 59 6.12 10.15 -1.82
CA SER A 59 4.68 10.35 -1.76
C SER A 59 3.98 9.08 -1.31
N LEU A 60 3.03 9.23 -0.37
CA LEU A 60 2.10 8.19 0.05
C LEU A 60 0.67 8.67 -0.20
N LYS A 61 -0.04 7.94 -1.07
CA LYS A 61 -1.48 8.16 -1.32
C LYS A 61 -2.26 6.97 -0.81
N VAL A 62 -3.19 7.20 0.09
CA VAL A 62 -4.09 6.17 0.61
C VAL A 62 -5.51 6.52 0.22
N ASN A 63 -6.15 5.64 -0.54
CA ASN A 63 -7.53 5.77 -0.98
C ASN A 63 -8.35 4.58 -0.50
N GLN A 64 -9.61 4.82 -0.19
CA GLN A 64 -10.57 3.76 0.09
C GLN A 64 -11.82 3.92 -0.77
N LYS A 65 -12.25 2.83 -1.37
CA LYS A 65 -13.49 2.74 -2.13
C LYS A 65 -14.30 1.56 -1.62
N THR A 66 -15.61 1.63 -1.82
CA THR A 66 -16.49 0.52 -1.52
C THR A 66 -16.57 -0.44 -2.69
N CYS A 67 -16.75 -1.72 -2.43
CA CYS A 67 -17.05 -2.73 -3.45
C CYS A 67 -18.17 -2.26 -4.40
N LYS A 68 -19.19 -1.58 -3.86
CA LYS A 68 -20.30 -0.99 -4.64
C LYS A 68 -19.84 0.15 -5.56
N GLU A 69 -18.93 1.03 -5.12
CA GLU A 69 -18.41 2.14 -5.93
C GLU A 69 -17.60 1.65 -7.15
N VAL A 70 -16.91 0.51 -7.03
CA VAL A 70 -16.04 -0.03 -8.10
C VAL A 70 -16.61 -1.24 -8.84
N GLY A 71 -17.79 -1.73 -8.46
CA GLY A 71 -18.42 -2.90 -9.09
C GLY A 71 -17.79 -4.24 -8.71
N GLU A 72 -17.03 -4.29 -7.62
CA GLU A 72 -16.32 -5.48 -7.14
C GLU A 72 -17.16 -6.30 -6.15
N ARG A 73 -16.88 -7.60 -6.05
CA ARG A 73 -17.57 -8.50 -5.10
C ARG A 73 -16.75 -8.81 -3.85
N GLU A 74 -15.43 -8.69 -3.96
CA GLU A 74 -14.48 -9.05 -2.92
C GLU A 74 -13.78 -7.82 -2.35
N GLU A 75 -13.31 -7.95 -1.11
CA GLU A 75 -12.47 -6.93 -0.49
C GLU A 75 -11.01 -7.24 -0.80
N TYR A 76 -10.25 -6.22 -1.19
CA TYR A 76 -8.83 -6.36 -1.44
C TYR A 76 -8.11 -5.03 -1.25
N THR A 77 -6.81 -5.11 -1.03
CA THR A 77 -5.93 -3.95 -1.03
C THR A 77 -4.98 -4.06 -2.21
N LEU A 78 -4.95 -3.02 -3.03
CA LEU A 78 -4.03 -2.92 -4.13
C LEU A 78 -2.94 -1.92 -3.78
N VAL A 79 -1.69 -2.37 -3.90
CA VAL A 79 -0.51 -1.57 -3.62
C VAL A 79 0.24 -1.37 -4.93
N ARG A 80 0.51 -0.12 -5.29
CA ARG A 80 1.26 0.25 -6.48
C ARG A 80 2.42 1.15 -6.06
N ARG A 81 3.61 0.89 -6.61
CA ARG A 81 4.75 1.81 -6.50
C ARG A 81 5.12 2.36 -7.87
N THR A 82 5.65 3.57 -7.91
CA THR A 82 6.22 4.20 -9.11
C THR A 82 7.53 4.91 -8.74
N GLY A 83 8.54 4.78 -9.59
CA GLY A 83 9.92 5.23 -9.32
C GLY A 83 10.93 4.23 -9.82
#